data_AF-A0A917BU79-F1
#
_entry.id   AF-A0A917BU79-F1
#
_cell.length_a   1.000
_cell.length_b   1.000
_cell.length_c   1.000
_cell.angle_alpha   90.00
_cell.angle_beta   90.00
_cell.angle_gamma   90.00
#
_symmetry.space_group_name_H-M   'P 1'
#
loop_
_entity.id
_entity.type
_entity.pdbx_description
1 polymer ?
#
loop_
_entity_poly.entity_id
_entity_poly.type
_entity_poly.pdbx_seq_one_letter_code
_entity_poly.pdbx_strand_id
1 'polypeptide(L)'
;MTETEEDTRPEPPADLGDAGRTYWLRVAEEFDLGAVEEPALAEVARTLDTLAALDAAVRRDGHVTDAGKVSPAVVEARQQRAILVRLLGLLDLPTDDDERPSAGGTGVSRAARKAARTRWGAANGRR
;
A
#
# COMPACT_ATOMS: atom_id res chain seq x y z
N MET A 1 4.03 0.30 -37.04
CA MET A 1 2.73 0.22 -36.34
C MET A 1 3.06 -0.17 -34.91
N THR A 2 3.26 0.81 -34.04
CA THR A 2 3.45 0.56 -32.61
C THR A 2 2.07 0.33 -32.02
N GLU A 3 1.76 -0.94 -31.75
CA GLU A 3 0.58 -1.33 -30.98
C GLU A 3 0.67 -0.61 -29.63
N THR A 4 -0.26 0.30 -29.38
CA THR A 4 -0.39 0.95 -28.08
C THR A 4 -0.90 -0.13 -27.14
N GLU A 5 -0.01 -0.74 -26.34
CA GLU A 5 -0.41 -1.52 -25.16
C GLU A 5 -1.31 -0.60 -24.33
N GLU A 6 -2.60 -0.93 -24.30
CA GLU A 6 -3.60 -0.24 -23.50
C GLU A 6 -3.14 -0.31 -22.04
N ASP A 7 -2.95 0.85 -21.41
CA ASP A 7 -2.44 0.97 -20.05
C ASP A 7 -3.56 0.56 -19.07
N THR A 8 -3.71 -0.74 -18.81
CA THR A 8 -4.78 -1.33 -17.99
C THR A 8 -4.55 -1.13 -16.48
N ARG A 9 -3.91 -0.04 -16.06
CA ARG A 9 -3.68 0.24 -14.64
C ARG A 9 -4.98 0.67 -13.96
N PRO A 10 -5.29 0.15 -12.76
CA PRO A 10 -6.52 0.51 -12.07
C PRO A 10 -6.47 1.96 -11.59
N GLU A 11 -7.55 2.68 -11.85
CA GLU A 11 -7.69 4.07 -11.42
C GLU A 11 -7.90 4.15 -9.90
N PRO A 12 -7.33 5.17 -9.22
CA PRO A 12 -7.57 5.37 -7.81
C PRO A 12 -9.06 5.62 -7.53
N PRO A 13 -9.62 5.07 -6.43
CA PRO A 13 -10.97 5.41 -5.99
C PRO A 13 -11.16 6.92 -5.88
N ALA A 14 -12.32 7.40 -6.34
CA ALA A 14 -12.61 8.83 -6.49
C ALA A 14 -12.68 9.60 -5.15
N ASP A 15 -12.81 8.90 -4.04
CA ASP A 15 -12.93 9.46 -2.69
C ASP A 15 -11.61 9.45 -1.90
N LEU A 16 -10.50 9.06 -2.53
CA LEU A 16 -9.18 9.18 -1.91
C LEU A 16 -8.76 10.65 -1.74
N GLY A 17 -8.22 10.96 -0.57
CA GLY A 17 -7.49 12.19 -0.30
C GLY A 17 -6.05 12.11 -0.82
N ASP A 18 -5.28 13.16 -0.55
CA ASP A 18 -3.93 13.31 -1.10
C ASP A 18 -2.97 12.19 -0.68
N ALA A 19 -3.04 11.74 0.58
CA ALA A 19 -2.12 10.73 1.12
C ALA A 19 -2.40 9.36 0.52
N GLY A 20 -3.67 8.96 0.51
CA GLY A 20 -4.14 7.71 -0.07
C GLY A 20 -3.92 7.68 -1.58
N ARG A 21 -4.26 8.76 -2.29
CA ARG A 21 -4.06 8.85 -3.74
C ARG A 21 -2.58 8.77 -4.13
N THR A 22 -1.71 9.44 -3.39
CA THR A 22 -0.26 9.37 -3.62
C THR A 22 0.25 7.94 -3.44
N TYR A 23 -0.18 7.25 -2.39
CA TYR A 23 0.21 5.86 -2.15
C TYR A 23 -0.32 4.92 -3.24
N TRP A 24 -1.59 5.06 -3.63
CA TRP A 24 -2.20 4.29 -4.71
C TRP A 24 -1.40 4.38 -6.00
N LEU A 25 -1.14 5.60 -6.46
CA LEU A 25 -0.45 5.82 -7.73
C LEU A 25 0.94 5.21 -7.73
N ARG A 26 1.67 5.34 -6.62
CA ARG A 26 3.00 4.73 -6.47
C ARG A 26 2.94 3.21 -6.56
N VAL A 27 1.99 2.58 -5.87
CA VAL A 27 1.84 1.12 -5.90
C VAL A 27 1.37 0.64 -7.28
N ALA A 28 0.35 1.27 -7.86
CA ALA A 28 -0.17 0.92 -9.18
C ALA A 28 0.82 1.23 -10.33
N GLU A 29 1.81 2.10 -10.11
CA GLU A 29 2.93 2.30 -11.04
C GLU A 29 3.96 1.16 -10.96
N GLU A 30 4.19 0.60 -9.78
CA GLU A 30 5.24 -0.38 -9.54
C GLU A 30 4.75 -1.85 -9.66
N PHE A 31 3.47 -2.09 -9.39
CA PHE A 31 2.87 -3.42 -9.29
C PHE A 31 1.65 -3.57 -10.20
N ASP A 32 1.53 -4.74 -10.82
CA ASP A 32 0.32 -5.18 -11.52
C ASP A 32 -0.63 -5.78 -10.48
N LEU A 33 -1.74 -5.10 -10.21
CA LEU A 33 -2.68 -5.45 -9.14
C LEU A 33 -3.77 -6.35 -9.67
N GLY A 34 -4.07 -7.43 -8.95
CA GLY A 34 -5.19 -8.32 -9.25
C GLY A 34 -6.43 -7.97 -8.43
N ALA A 35 -7.44 -8.83 -8.56
CA ALA A 35 -8.76 -8.65 -7.98
C ALA A 35 -8.79 -8.65 -6.44
N VAL A 36 -7.75 -9.12 -5.76
CA VAL A 36 -7.64 -9.13 -4.29
C VAL A 36 -6.81 -7.96 -3.80
N GLU A 37 -5.74 -7.61 -4.53
CA GLU A 37 -4.79 -6.58 -4.15
C GLU A 37 -5.39 -5.18 -4.36
N GLU A 38 -6.16 -4.98 -5.42
CA GLU A 38 -6.77 -3.67 -5.71
C GLU A 38 -7.74 -3.21 -4.58
N PRO A 39 -8.71 -4.03 -4.11
CA PRO A 39 -9.52 -3.67 -2.94
C PRO A 39 -8.70 -3.49 -1.65
N ALA A 40 -7.68 -4.32 -1.43
CA ALA A 40 -6.82 -4.19 -0.25
C ALA A 40 -6.03 -2.87 -0.28
N LEU A 41 -5.52 -2.48 -1.45
CA LEU A 41 -4.84 -1.21 -1.65
C LEU A 41 -5.79 -0.03 -1.43
N ALA A 42 -7.06 -0.15 -1.85
CA ALA A 42 -8.07 0.89 -1.62
C ALA A 42 -8.27 1.16 -0.13
N GLU A 43 -8.39 0.11 0.67
CA GLU A 43 -8.55 0.23 2.13
C GLU A 43 -7.28 0.75 2.82
N VAL A 44 -6.09 0.35 2.35
CA VAL A 44 -4.82 0.94 2.80
C VAL A 44 -4.82 2.45 2.52
N ALA A 45 -5.16 2.86 1.30
CA ALA A 45 -5.17 4.26 0.89
C ALA A 45 -6.15 5.11 1.73
N ARG A 46 -7.39 4.63 1.93
CA ARG A 46 -8.39 5.29 2.80
C ARG A 46 -7.91 5.43 4.25
N THR A 47 -7.22 4.40 4.76
CA THR A 47 -6.65 4.43 6.12
C THR A 47 -5.53 5.46 6.24
N LEU A 48 -4.70 5.61 5.20
CA LEU A 48 -3.67 6.65 5.15
C LEU A 48 -4.28 8.06 5.13
N ASP A 49 -5.36 8.28 4.39
CA ASP A 49 -6.08 9.56 4.41
C ASP A 49 -6.67 9.88 5.78
N THR A 50 -7.26 8.87 6.43
CA THR A 50 -7.78 9.00 7.80
C THR A 50 -6.66 9.37 8.78
N LEU A 51 -5.50 8.71 8.67
CA LEU A 51 -4.32 9.02 9.50
C LEU A 51 -3.79 10.43 9.23
N ALA A 52 -3.78 10.89 7.98
CA ALA A 52 -3.37 12.24 7.63
C ALA A 52 -4.30 13.31 8.24
N ALA A 53 -5.62 13.07 8.22
CA ALA A 53 -6.60 13.95 8.86
C ALA A 53 -6.46 13.98 10.39
N LEU A 54 -6.26 12.83 11.03
CA LEU A 54 -6.03 12.73 12.47
C LEU A 54 -4.74 13.44 12.89
N ASP A 55 -3.67 13.26 12.12
CA ASP A 55 -2.38 13.90 12.36
C ASP A 55 -2.46 15.43 12.19
N ALA A 56 -3.23 15.92 11.22
CA ALA A 56 -3.55 17.33 11.09
C ALA A 56 -4.34 17.87 12.29
N ALA A 57 -5.31 17.10 12.82
CA ALA A 57 -6.04 17.46 14.03
C ALA A 57 -5.12 17.53 15.26
N VAL A 58 -4.22 16.56 15.43
CA VAL A 58 -3.24 16.56 16.52
C VAL A 58 -2.26 17.73 16.41
N ARG A 59 -1.82 18.09 15.21
CA ARG A 59 -0.98 19.29 15.02
C ARG A 59 -1.70 20.59 15.38
N ARG A 60 -2.99 20.68 15.06
CA ARG A 60 -3.80 21.87 15.32
C ARG A 60 -4.17 22.00 16.79
N ASP A 61 -4.62 20.92 17.40
CA ASP A 61 -5.26 20.93 18.72
C ASP A 61 -4.33 20.44 19.85
N GLY A 62 -3.18 19.85 19.49
CA GLY A 62 -2.23 19.26 20.43
C GLY A 62 -2.49 17.78 20.74
N HIS A 63 -1.49 17.15 21.37
CA HIS A 63 -1.52 15.73 21.74
C HIS A 63 -2.13 15.47 23.13
N VAL A 64 -2.37 16.52 23.90
CA VAL A 64 -3.00 16.52 25.24
C VAL A 64 -4.09 17.58 25.24
N THR A 65 -5.29 17.23 25.71
CA THR A 65 -6.42 18.14 25.89
C THR A 65 -6.18 19.08 27.08
N ASP A 66 -6.93 20.18 27.17
CA ASP A 66 -6.89 21.10 28.32
C ASP A 66 -7.15 20.42 29.68
N ALA A 67 -7.89 19.31 29.69
CA ALA A 67 -8.14 18.50 30.89
C ALA A 67 -6.97 17.55 31.27
N GLY A 68 -5.81 17.67 30.62
CA GLY A 68 -4.62 16.85 30.89
C GLY A 68 -4.69 15.41 30.36
N LYS A 69 -5.70 15.06 29.56
CA LYS A 69 -5.87 13.73 28.95
C LYS A 69 -5.26 13.67 27.55
N VAL A 70 -4.86 12.47 27.12
CA VAL A 70 -4.42 12.25 25.73
C VAL A 70 -5.56 12.62 24.76
N SER A 71 -5.22 13.36 23.70
CA SER A 71 -6.19 13.76 22.68
C SER A 71 -6.90 12.54 22.06
N PRO A 72 -8.23 12.55 21.88
CA PRO A 72 -8.95 11.48 21.21
C PRO A 72 -8.41 11.15 19.81
N ALA A 73 -7.91 12.16 19.08
CA ALA A 73 -7.30 11.97 17.77
C ALA A 73 -6.02 11.12 17.85
N VAL A 74 -5.23 11.25 18.92
CA VAL A 74 -4.05 10.39 19.16
C VAL A 74 -4.48 8.96 19.45
N VAL A 75 -5.56 8.77 20.22
CA VAL A 75 -6.09 7.44 20.55
C VAL A 75 -6.59 6.75 19.28
N GLU A 76 -7.38 7.44 18.46
CA GLU A 76 -7.89 6.91 17.20
C GLU A 76 -6.75 6.60 16.23
N ALA A 77 -5.76 7.49 16.09
CA ALA A 77 -4.63 7.27 15.21
C ALA A 77 -3.78 6.05 15.61
N ARG A 78 -3.80 5.60 16.87
CA ARG A 78 -3.16 4.34 17.28
C ARG A 78 -3.94 3.13 16.76
N GLN A 79 -5.26 3.18 16.80
CA GLN A 79 -6.12 2.11 16.28
C GLN A 79 -6.00 2.00 14.76
N GLN A 80 -6.05 3.14 14.06
CA GLN A 80 -5.88 3.19 12.61
C GLN A 80 -4.50 2.66 12.17
N ARG A 81 -3.42 2.96 12.90
CA ARG A 81 -2.09 2.36 12.63
C ARG A 81 -2.09 0.85 12.79
N ALA A 82 -2.81 0.30 13.78
CA ALA A 82 -2.90 -1.15 13.95
C ALA A 82 -3.69 -1.82 12.81
N ILE A 83 -4.74 -1.17 12.31
CA ILE A 83 -5.50 -1.62 11.14
C ILE A 83 -4.62 -1.54 9.89
N LEU A 84 -3.91 -0.44 9.68
CA LEU A 84 -3.00 -0.25 8.56
C LEU A 84 -1.96 -1.37 8.46
N VAL A 85 -1.35 -1.77 9.58
CA VAL A 85 -0.39 -2.90 9.61
C VAL A 85 -1.05 -4.20 9.14
N ARG A 86 -2.30 -4.47 9.53
CA ARG A 86 -3.03 -5.67 9.10
C ARG A 86 -3.39 -5.62 7.61
N LEU A 87 -3.82 -4.46 7.11
CA LEU A 87 -4.14 -4.25 5.70
C LEU A 87 -2.90 -4.37 4.82
N LEU A 88 -1.76 -3.81 5.24
CA LEU A 88 -0.48 -3.97 4.55
C LEU A 88 -0.03 -5.43 4.51
N GLY A 89 -0.25 -6.18 5.59
CA GLY A 89 0.00 -7.63 5.60
C GLY A 89 -0.96 -8.44 4.72
N LEU A 90 -2.17 -7.93 4.45
CA LEU A 90 -3.10 -8.55 3.50
C LEU A 90 -2.73 -8.22 2.04
N LEU A 91 -2.24 -7.01 1.80
CA LEU A 91 -1.77 -6.58 0.49
C LEU A 91 -0.50 -7.35 0.06
N ASP A 92 0.33 -7.74 1.04
CA ASP A 92 1.46 -8.68 0.89
C ASP A 92 2.37 -8.40 -0.32
N LEU A 93 2.68 -7.11 -0.57
CA LEU A 93 3.54 -6.74 -1.70
C LEU A 93 4.97 -7.24 -1.47
N PRO A 94 5.63 -7.77 -2.51
CA PRO A 94 7.04 -8.13 -2.45
C PRO A 94 7.92 -6.94 -2.04
N THR A 95 8.93 -7.19 -1.22
CA THR A 95 9.94 -6.20 -0.82
C THR A 95 11.25 -6.41 -1.58
N ASP A 96 12.06 -5.36 -1.74
CA ASP A 96 13.39 -5.47 -2.39
C ASP A 96 14.31 -6.49 -1.67
N ASP A 97 14.06 -6.77 -0.39
CA ASP A 97 14.81 -7.78 0.38
C ASP A 97 14.49 -9.23 -0.02
N ASP A 98 13.34 -9.46 -0.67
CA ASP A 98 12.97 -10.76 -1.25
C ASP A 98 13.79 -11.10 -2.51
N GLU A 99 14.55 -10.12 -3.04
CA GLU A 99 15.44 -10.28 -4.21
C GLU A 99 16.88 -10.67 -3.86
N ARG A 100 17.24 -10.90 -2.58
CA ARG A 100 18.61 -11.37 -2.27
C ARG A 100 18.88 -12.71 -2.97
N PRO A 101 19.81 -12.77 -3.94
CA PRO A 101 20.14 -14.02 -4.59
C PRO A 101 20.83 -14.91 -3.56
N SER A 102 20.33 -16.12 -3.35
CA SER A 102 21.22 -17.20 -2.91
C SER A 102 22.38 -17.23 -3.91
N ALA A 103 23.62 -17.24 -3.41
CA ALA A 103 24.83 -16.96 -4.18
C ALA A 103 24.86 -17.71 -5.53
N GLY A 104 24.54 -17.00 -6.62
CA GLY A 104 24.61 -17.52 -7.99
C GLY A 104 23.44 -17.11 -8.88
N GLY A 105 23.38 -15.85 -9.35
CA GLY A 105 22.44 -15.44 -10.38
C GLY A 105 22.66 -14.01 -10.84
N THR A 106 23.06 -13.86 -12.11
CA THR A 106 23.31 -12.59 -12.80
C THR A 106 22.07 -11.71 -12.88
N GLY A 107 22.25 -10.41 -12.62
CA GLY A 107 21.20 -9.39 -12.52
C GLY A 107 20.18 -9.41 -13.65
N VAL A 108 18.90 -9.43 -13.26
CA VAL A 108 17.77 -9.46 -14.19
C VAL A 108 17.20 -8.03 -14.28
N SER A 109 17.23 -7.48 -15.50
CA SER A 109 16.80 -6.14 -15.91
C SER A 109 15.36 -5.80 -15.50
N ARG A 110 15.01 -4.50 -15.43
CA ARG A 110 13.68 -3.90 -15.15
C ARG A 110 12.45 -4.59 -15.78
N ALA A 111 12.63 -5.36 -16.85
CA ALA A 111 11.62 -6.27 -17.39
C ALA A 111 11.21 -7.43 -16.45
N ALA A 112 12.01 -7.72 -15.42
CA ALA A 112 11.81 -8.78 -14.43
C ALA A 112 10.75 -8.44 -13.37
N ARG A 113 10.48 -7.15 -13.11
CA ARG A 113 9.36 -6.75 -12.25
C ARG A 113 8.01 -7.20 -12.83
N LYS A 114 7.90 -7.24 -14.18
CA LYS A 114 6.75 -7.82 -14.92
C LYS A 114 6.74 -9.37 -14.90
N ALA A 115 7.80 -10.02 -14.43
CA ALA A 115 7.97 -11.47 -14.32
C ALA A 115 7.95 -11.98 -12.86
N ALA A 116 7.45 -11.19 -11.91
CA ALA A 116 6.88 -11.71 -10.65
C ALA A 116 5.64 -12.62 -10.89
N ARG A 117 5.35 -12.93 -12.15
CA ARG A 117 4.30 -13.84 -12.65
C ARG A 117 4.45 -15.31 -12.26
N THR A 118 5.52 -15.75 -11.61
CA THR A 118 5.71 -17.20 -11.36
C THR A 118 5.49 -17.66 -9.91
N ARG A 119 5.29 -16.75 -8.92
CA ARG A 119 5.01 -17.15 -7.53
C ARG A 119 3.65 -16.73 -6.96
N TRP A 120 2.96 -15.72 -7.50
CA TRP A 120 1.51 -15.62 -7.25
C TRP A 120 0.74 -16.72 -8.01
N GLY A 121 1.37 -17.30 -9.04
CA GLY A 121 0.93 -18.53 -9.71
C GLY A 121 1.35 -19.87 -9.06
N ALA A 122 2.15 -19.89 -7.98
CA ALA A 122 2.61 -21.15 -7.35
C ALA A 122 2.31 -21.29 -5.85
N ALA A 123 2.00 -20.21 -5.12
CA ALA A 123 1.81 -20.25 -3.66
C ALA A 123 0.38 -20.61 -3.19
N ASN A 124 -0.63 -20.64 -4.06
CA ASN A 124 -1.89 -21.36 -3.77
C ASN A 124 -1.78 -22.87 -4.09
N GLY A 125 -0.56 -23.35 -4.33
CA GLY A 125 -0.22 -24.71 -4.70
C GLY A 125 0.50 -25.49 -3.59
N ARG A 126 -0.31 -26.04 -2.67
CA ARG A 126 -0.11 -27.24 -1.81
C ARG A 126 0.01 -27.02 -0.29
N ARG A 127 -1.10 -27.41 0.36
CA ARG A 127 -1.28 -28.12 1.65
C ARG A 127 -0.85 -27.47 2.95
#